data_AF-A0A3S4CB04-F1
#
_entry.id   AF-A0A3S4CB04-F1
#
_cell.length_a   1.000
_cell.length_b   1.000
_cell.length_c   1.000
_cell.angle_alpha   90.00
_cell.angle_beta   90.00
_cell.angle_gamma   90.00
#
_symmetry.space_group_name_H-M   'P 1'
#
loop_
_entity.id
_entity.type
_entity.pdbx_description
1 polymer ?
#
loop_
_entity_poly.entity_id
_entity_poly.type
_entity_poly.pdbx_seq_one_letter_code
_entity_poly.pdbx_strand_id
1 'polypeptide(L)'
;MRLATCFAVGLLMAMPAVAAPFHHPYGEWREYNRDWLAACPDKIDEDATDFYGYSCFASTGSQTLNGANLPSYKLTLVRNRLDGKLDLAITIAGEEGDYDPTRPMELRFGGEPPISLPMGSGIETRFNTINQFFITDDVVETGIIDKMKNRNAVTLSVPLTGRDQPLEVRLSLQGVLASLDFMDIYARKVAEY
;
A
#
# COMPACT_ATOMS: atom_id res chain seq x y z
N MET A 1 -40.75 -26.84 19.01
CA MET A 1 -40.16 -25.69 18.30
C MET A 1 -39.83 -24.57 19.29
N ARG A 2 -38.67 -24.61 19.96
CA ARG A 2 -38.21 -23.54 20.89
C ARG A 2 -36.67 -23.35 20.92
N LEU A 3 -35.96 -23.87 19.91
CA LEU A 3 -34.49 -23.79 19.81
C LEU A 3 -33.99 -22.90 18.67
N ALA A 4 -34.89 -22.36 17.83
CA ALA A 4 -34.50 -21.57 16.65
C ALA A 4 -34.31 -20.07 16.94
N THR A 5 -34.86 -19.54 18.04
CA THR A 5 -34.85 -18.09 18.32
C THR A 5 -33.56 -17.58 18.99
N CYS A 6 -32.76 -18.46 19.61
CA CYS A 6 -31.51 -18.04 20.27
C CYS A 6 -30.32 -17.89 19.31
N PHE A 7 -30.39 -18.44 18.09
CA PHE A 7 -29.28 -18.37 17.13
C PHE A 7 -29.21 -17.02 16.38
N ALA A 8 -30.30 -16.27 16.32
CA ALA A 8 -30.35 -14.99 15.59
C ALA A 8 -29.69 -13.83 16.35
N VAL A 9 -29.63 -13.88 17.68
CA VAL A 9 -29.07 -12.79 18.51
C VAL A 9 -27.53 -12.83 18.55
N GLY A 10 -26.93 -14.01 18.42
CA GLY A 10 -25.46 -14.16 18.39
C GLY A 10 -24.80 -13.62 17.12
N LEU A 11 -25.50 -13.63 15.97
CA LEU A 11 -24.94 -13.15 14.71
C LEU A 11 -24.85 -11.62 14.60
N LEU A 12 -25.68 -10.87 15.34
CA LEU A 12 -25.68 -9.40 15.29
C LEU A 12 -24.51 -8.76 16.07
N MET A 13 -23.88 -9.51 16.99
CA MET A 13 -22.74 -9.06 17.79
C MET A 13 -21.38 -9.41 17.17
N ALA A 14 -21.37 -10.12 16.03
CA ALA A 14 -20.17 -10.50 15.30
C ALA A 14 -19.88 -9.54 14.12
N MET A 15 -20.43 -8.32 14.14
CA MET A 15 -19.99 -7.26 13.24
C MET A 15 -18.53 -6.94 13.64
N PRO A 16 -17.54 -7.13 12.75
CA PRO A 16 -16.19 -6.68 13.04
C PRO A 16 -16.26 -5.20 13.39
N ALA A 17 -15.62 -4.80 14.49
CA ALA A 17 -15.44 -3.40 14.80
C ALA A 17 -14.59 -2.78 13.69
N VAL A 18 -15.26 -2.26 12.65
CA VAL A 18 -14.62 -1.39 11.67
C VAL A 18 -14.36 -0.10 12.41
N ALA A 19 -13.09 0.15 12.74
CA ALA A 19 -12.71 1.39 13.39
C ALA A 19 -13.03 2.53 12.42
N ALA A 20 -13.95 3.41 12.80
CA ALA A 20 -14.30 4.57 12.00
C ALA A 20 -13.07 5.46 11.77
N PRO A 21 -13.06 6.27 10.69
CA PRO A 21 -12.04 7.28 10.48
C PRO A 21 -11.82 8.12 11.74
N PHE A 22 -10.55 8.37 12.07
CA PHE A 22 -10.16 9.19 13.20
C PHE A 22 -9.19 10.28 12.75
N HIS A 23 -9.25 11.43 13.42
CA HIS A 23 -8.33 12.53 13.18
C HIS A 23 -7.06 12.34 14.01
N HIS A 24 -5.91 12.35 13.36
CA HIS A 24 -4.60 12.19 14.00
C HIS A 24 -4.05 13.54 14.46
N PRO A 25 -3.39 13.64 15.64
CA PRO A 25 -2.86 14.92 16.16
C PRO A 25 -1.88 15.66 15.25
N TYR A 26 -1.31 15.00 14.24
CA TYR A 26 -0.41 15.62 13.26
C TYR A 26 -1.12 16.22 12.04
N GLY A 27 -2.46 16.31 12.05
CA GLY A 27 -3.21 17.02 11.02
C GLY A 27 -3.56 16.15 9.81
N GLU A 28 -4.13 14.97 10.07
CA GLU A 28 -4.58 14.07 9.01
C GLU A 28 -5.70 13.14 9.47
N TRP A 29 -6.58 12.76 8.55
CA TRP A 29 -7.53 11.68 8.76
C TRP A 29 -6.83 10.34 8.56
N ARG A 30 -7.17 9.35 9.38
CA ARG A 30 -6.67 7.97 9.27
C ARG A 30 -7.78 6.95 9.45
N GLU A 31 -7.64 5.80 8.78
CA GLU A 31 -8.50 4.64 8.97
C GLU A 31 -7.71 3.34 8.80
N TYR A 32 -7.95 2.37 9.69
CA TYR A 32 -7.41 1.02 9.56
C TYR A 32 -8.38 0.15 8.77
N ASN A 33 -7.98 -0.22 7.56
CA ASN A 33 -8.69 -1.11 6.67
C ASN A 33 -8.05 -2.51 6.71
N ARG A 34 -8.36 -3.28 7.75
CA ARG A 34 -7.72 -4.57 8.05
C ARG A 34 -6.20 -4.43 8.18
N ASP A 35 -5.45 -4.89 7.18
CA ASP A 35 -3.97 -4.89 7.16
C ASP A 35 -3.39 -3.63 6.53
N TRP A 36 -4.24 -2.67 6.17
CA TRP A 36 -3.87 -1.40 5.55
C TRP A 36 -4.19 -0.23 6.48
N LEU A 37 -3.30 0.74 6.54
CA LEU A 37 -3.55 2.04 7.16
C LEU A 37 -3.64 3.08 6.05
N ALA A 38 -4.83 3.67 5.89
CA ALA A 38 -5.06 4.80 4.99
C ALA A 38 -4.96 6.11 5.76
N ALA A 39 -4.40 7.13 5.14
CA ALA A 39 -4.22 8.46 5.70
C ALA A 39 -4.44 9.53 4.62
N CYS A 40 -5.03 10.65 5.02
CA CYS A 40 -5.12 11.83 4.17
C CYS A 40 -4.86 13.11 4.98
N PRO A 41 -3.78 13.84 4.69
CA PRO A 41 -3.47 15.12 5.33
C PRO A 41 -4.56 16.17 5.18
N ASP A 42 -4.73 17.01 6.21
CA ASP A 42 -5.77 18.05 6.22
C ASP A 42 -5.55 19.12 5.15
N LYS A 43 -4.27 19.34 4.77
CA LYS A 43 -3.85 20.38 3.85
C LYS A 43 -3.11 19.79 2.65
N ILE A 44 -3.19 20.50 1.53
CA ILE A 44 -2.37 20.27 0.34
C ILE A 44 -1.25 21.31 0.40
N ASP A 45 -0.01 20.84 0.34
CA ASP A 45 1.19 21.63 0.15
C ASP A 45 1.76 21.29 -1.25
N GLU A 46 1.48 22.16 -2.22
CA GLU A 46 1.90 21.99 -3.62
C GLU A 46 3.43 22.15 -3.80
N ASP A 47 4.09 22.78 -2.83
CA ASP A 47 5.56 22.98 -2.83
C ASP A 47 6.29 21.82 -2.11
N ALA A 48 5.56 20.83 -1.60
CA ALA A 48 6.15 19.69 -0.91
C ALA A 48 7.07 18.87 -1.82
N THR A 49 8.19 18.44 -1.26
CA THR A 49 9.21 17.67 -1.99
C THR A 49 8.92 16.16 -2.07
N ASP A 50 7.84 15.71 -1.44
CA ASP A 50 7.40 14.32 -1.43
C ASP A 50 5.88 14.22 -1.60
N PHE A 51 5.41 13.01 -1.88
CA PHE A 51 3.98 12.76 -2.09
C PHE A 51 3.12 13.04 -0.85
N TYR A 52 3.70 13.06 0.36
CA TYR A 52 2.96 13.20 1.61
C TYR A 52 2.28 14.58 1.69
N GLY A 53 2.90 15.63 1.14
CA GLY A 53 2.35 16.99 1.21
C GLY A 53 1.08 17.21 0.39
N TYR A 54 0.88 16.46 -0.69
CA TYR A 54 -0.23 16.70 -1.63
C TYR A 54 -1.08 15.46 -1.98
N SER A 55 -0.83 14.32 -1.33
CA SER A 55 -1.53 13.05 -1.62
C SER A 55 -2.24 12.49 -0.39
N CYS A 56 -3.36 11.80 -0.59
CA CYS A 56 -3.75 10.76 0.36
C CYS A 56 -2.95 9.48 0.04
N PHE A 57 -2.71 8.63 1.01
CA PHE A 57 -1.96 7.38 0.80
C PHE A 57 -2.46 6.27 1.73
N ALA A 58 -2.24 5.03 1.33
CA ALA A 58 -2.52 3.87 2.16
C ALA A 58 -1.39 2.87 2.05
N SER A 59 -0.97 2.28 3.17
CA SER A 59 0.13 1.33 3.17
C SER A 59 -0.15 0.08 3.98
N THR A 60 0.47 -1.01 3.55
CA THR A 60 0.60 -2.27 4.29
C THR A 60 2.08 -2.65 4.39
N GLY A 61 2.43 -3.53 5.32
CA GLY A 61 3.80 -3.89 5.59
C GLY A 61 4.00 -5.38 5.89
N SER A 62 5.24 -5.83 5.76
CA SER A 62 5.68 -7.15 6.20
C SER A 62 5.57 -7.32 7.71
N GLN A 63 5.42 -8.57 8.14
CA GLN A 63 5.53 -8.94 9.56
C GLN A 63 6.98 -8.82 10.07
N THR A 64 7.97 -8.99 9.18
CA THR A 64 9.37 -8.70 9.48
C THR A 64 9.53 -7.21 9.70
N LEU A 65 10.16 -6.85 10.83
CA LEU A 65 10.46 -5.47 11.21
C LEU A 65 11.97 -5.21 11.07
N ASN A 66 12.32 -3.96 10.82
CA ASN A 66 13.70 -3.49 10.83
C ASN A 66 14.10 -2.98 12.23
N GLY A 67 15.34 -2.51 12.39
CA GLY A 67 15.86 -2.01 13.67
C GLY A 67 15.15 -0.77 14.22
N ALA A 68 14.32 -0.10 13.41
CA ALA A 68 13.43 0.98 13.86
C ALA A 68 12.03 0.47 14.28
N ASN A 69 11.82 -0.85 14.34
CA ASN A 69 10.56 -1.50 14.63
C ASN A 69 9.43 -1.14 13.63
N LEU A 70 9.82 -0.85 12.39
CA LEU A 70 8.92 -0.59 11.27
C LEU A 70 8.96 -1.77 10.28
N PRO A 71 7.89 -2.01 9.50
CA PRO A 71 7.90 -3.07 8.49
C PRO A 71 9.08 -2.94 7.53
N SER A 72 9.85 -4.02 7.39
CA SER A 72 11.00 -4.09 6.49
C SER A 72 10.62 -3.97 5.02
N TYR A 73 9.40 -4.32 4.65
CA TYR A 73 8.91 -4.22 3.27
C TYR A 73 7.50 -3.67 3.27
N LYS A 74 7.20 -2.73 2.38
CA LYS A 74 5.87 -2.10 2.32
C LYS A 74 5.37 -1.95 0.89
N LEU A 75 4.06 -1.97 0.74
CA LEU A 75 3.36 -1.41 -0.41
C LEU A 75 2.64 -0.15 0.03
N THR A 76 2.71 0.90 -0.77
CA THR A 76 2.01 2.15 -0.54
C THR A 76 1.25 2.54 -1.81
N LEU A 77 -0.08 2.57 -1.73
CA LEU A 77 -0.92 3.21 -2.73
C LEU A 77 -0.95 4.70 -2.41
N VAL A 78 -0.78 5.52 -3.44
CA VAL A 78 -0.79 6.98 -3.33
C VAL A 78 -1.86 7.51 -4.26
N ARG A 79 -2.67 8.45 -3.78
CA ARG A 79 -3.65 9.18 -4.58
C ARG A 79 -3.28 10.65 -4.57
N ASN A 80 -2.75 11.14 -5.68
CA ASN A 80 -2.46 12.56 -5.86
C ASN A 80 -3.78 13.34 -5.81
N ARG A 81 -3.88 14.33 -4.91
CA ARG A 81 -5.12 15.10 -4.73
C ARG A 81 -5.29 16.23 -5.74
N LEU A 82 -4.24 16.57 -6.50
CA LEU A 82 -4.27 17.60 -7.54
C LEU A 82 -4.97 17.09 -8.80
N ASP A 83 -4.67 15.86 -9.22
CA ASP A 83 -5.16 15.27 -10.46
C ASP A 83 -6.01 13.99 -10.27
N GLY A 84 -5.94 13.35 -9.10
CA GLY A 84 -6.61 12.09 -8.79
C GLY A 84 -5.86 10.84 -9.27
N LYS A 85 -4.64 10.98 -9.83
CA LYS A 85 -3.84 9.85 -10.30
C LYS A 85 -3.46 8.95 -9.12
N LEU A 86 -3.54 7.64 -9.36
CA LEU A 86 -3.03 6.64 -8.45
C LEU A 86 -1.59 6.31 -8.80
N ASP A 87 -0.78 6.04 -7.78
CA ASP A 87 0.61 5.61 -7.89
C ASP A 87 0.85 4.45 -6.90
N LEU A 88 1.83 3.60 -7.17
CA LEU A 88 2.21 2.47 -6.32
C LEU A 88 3.71 2.53 -6.00
N ALA A 89 4.01 2.59 -4.70
CA ALA A 89 5.38 2.52 -4.20
C ALA A 89 5.66 1.22 -3.45
N ILE A 90 6.83 0.63 -3.71
CA ILE A 90 7.42 -0.50 -2.98
C ILE A 90 8.54 0.05 -2.10
N THR A 91 8.49 -0.15 -0.79
CA THR A 91 9.58 0.24 0.12
C THR A 91 10.36 -0.98 0.58
N ILE A 92 11.69 -0.90 0.54
CA ILE A 92 12.63 -1.91 1.01
C ILE A 92 13.45 -1.29 2.14
N ALA A 93 13.28 -1.75 3.36
CA ALA A 93 13.98 -1.25 4.54
C ALA A 93 14.46 -2.41 5.43
N GLY A 94 14.66 -3.59 4.83
CA GLY A 94 15.17 -4.76 5.52
C GLY A 94 16.65 -4.68 5.80
N GLU A 95 17.08 -5.32 6.88
CA GLU A 95 18.49 -5.38 7.30
C GLU A 95 19.25 -6.57 6.69
N GLU A 96 18.56 -7.42 5.93
CA GLU A 96 19.13 -8.62 5.29
C GLU A 96 20.03 -8.29 4.08
N GLY A 97 20.09 -7.02 3.68
CA GLY A 97 20.90 -6.52 2.57
C GLY A 97 20.17 -5.48 1.73
N ASP A 98 20.94 -4.76 0.92
CA ASP A 98 20.41 -3.78 -0.02
C ASP A 98 19.80 -4.46 -1.25
N TYR A 99 18.79 -3.83 -1.83
CA TYR A 99 18.25 -4.21 -3.14
C TYR A 99 19.36 -4.22 -4.20
N ASP A 100 19.42 -5.27 -5.00
CA ASP A 100 20.32 -5.40 -6.15
C ASP A 100 19.62 -4.89 -7.42
N PRO A 101 19.96 -3.69 -7.92
CA PRO A 101 19.28 -3.08 -9.06
C PRO A 101 19.60 -3.76 -10.39
N THR A 102 20.56 -4.69 -10.43
CA THR A 102 20.91 -5.44 -11.66
C THR A 102 19.93 -6.56 -11.95
N ARG A 103 19.08 -6.91 -10.97
CA ARG A 103 18.04 -7.94 -11.09
C ARG A 103 16.66 -7.32 -10.83
N PRO A 104 15.63 -7.71 -11.58
CA PRO A 104 14.29 -7.15 -11.42
C PRO A 104 13.67 -7.60 -10.10
N MET A 105 12.91 -6.71 -9.47
CA MET A 105 11.90 -7.13 -8.50
C MET A 105 10.78 -7.87 -9.22
N GLU A 106 10.01 -8.68 -8.51
CA GLU A 106 8.83 -9.32 -9.07
C GLU A 106 7.62 -9.24 -8.13
N LEU A 107 6.45 -9.03 -8.71
CA LEU A 107 5.17 -9.17 -8.03
C LEU A 107 4.46 -10.43 -8.53
N ARG A 108 4.13 -11.33 -7.61
CA ARG A 108 3.41 -12.58 -7.89
C ARG A 108 2.04 -12.56 -7.25
N PHE A 109 1.02 -12.59 -8.11
CA PHE A 109 -0.38 -12.76 -7.73
C PHE A 109 -0.75 -14.22 -7.96
N GLY A 110 -1.49 -14.83 -7.02
CA GLY A 110 -1.81 -16.26 -7.09
C GLY A 110 -2.53 -16.63 -8.39
N GLY A 111 -2.02 -17.65 -9.10
CA GLY A 111 -2.58 -18.14 -10.35
C GLY A 111 -2.22 -17.32 -11.60
N GLU A 112 -1.34 -16.32 -11.50
CA GLU A 112 -0.91 -15.48 -12.61
C GLU A 112 0.61 -15.52 -12.81
N PRO A 113 1.10 -15.24 -14.04
CA PRO A 113 2.53 -15.02 -14.28
C PRO A 113 3.08 -13.87 -13.40
N PRO A 114 4.34 -13.98 -12.93
CA PRO A 114 5.01 -12.88 -12.24
C PRO A 114 5.08 -11.62 -13.11
N ILE A 115 4.93 -10.46 -12.49
CA ILE A 115 5.17 -9.16 -13.12
C ILE A 115 6.60 -8.75 -12.78
N SER A 116 7.45 -8.62 -13.80
CA SER A 116 8.85 -8.21 -13.66
C SER A 116 8.97 -6.69 -13.61
N LEU A 117 9.75 -6.20 -12.65
CA LEU A 117 9.96 -4.78 -12.37
C LEU A 117 11.48 -4.46 -12.39
N PRO A 118 12.07 -4.32 -13.58
CA PRO A 118 13.48 -3.91 -13.72
C PRO A 118 13.69 -2.45 -13.31
N MET A 119 14.83 -2.14 -12.68
CA MET A 119 15.22 -0.76 -12.37
C MET A 119 15.39 0.07 -13.65
N GLY A 120 14.80 1.26 -13.67
CA GLY A 120 14.83 2.23 -14.77
C GLY A 120 13.71 2.07 -15.82
N SER A 121 13.22 0.87 -16.08
CA SER A 121 12.16 0.63 -17.09
C SER A 121 10.87 -0.01 -16.54
N GLY A 122 10.90 -0.55 -15.33
CA GLY A 122 9.72 -1.02 -14.60
C GLY A 122 9.50 -0.19 -13.34
N ILE A 123 10.57 0.12 -12.62
CA ILE A 123 10.55 0.90 -11.38
C ILE A 123 11.62 1.99 -11.37
N GLU A 124 11.40 3.02 -10.57
CA GLU A 124 12.37 4.09 -10.33
C GLU A 124 12.26 4.65 -8.90
N THR A 125 13.27 5.38 -8.45
CA THR A 125 13.20 6.17 -7.22
C THR A 125 12.72 7.59 -7.53
N ARG A 126 11.80 8.12 -6.71
CA ARG A 126 11.33 9.52 -6.76
C ARG A 126 11.56 10.19 -5.40
N PHE A 127 11.39 11.51 -5.32
CA PHE A 127 11.35 12.27 -4.05
C PHE A 127 12.61 12.13 -3.16
N ASN A 128 13.78 12.01 -3.77
CA ASN A 128 15.08 11.84 -3.07
C ASN A 128 15.11 10.66 -2.07
N THR A 129 14.29 9.64 -2.31
CA THR A 129 14.30 8.40 -1.54
C THR A 129 15.29 7.40 -2.14
N ILE A 130 15.96 6.62 -1.30
CA ILE A 130 16.94 5.60 -1.76
C ILE A 130 16.37 4.19 -1.78
N ASN A 131 15.22 3.99 -1.14
CA ASN A 131 14.70 2.67 -0.84
C ASN A 131 13.19 2.54 -1.06
N GLN A 132 12.60 3.52 -1.75
CA GLN A 132 11.21 3.53 -2.18
C GLN A 132 11.15 3.64 -3.70
N PHE A 133 10.50 2.67 -4.32
CA PHE A 133 10.50 2.44 -5.75
C PHE A 133 9.08 2.55 -6.29
N PHE A 134 8.87 3.42 -7.26
CA PHE A 134 7.58 3.68 -7.90
C PHE A 134 7.50 2.98 -9.25
N ILE A 135 6.30 2.56 -9.65
CA ILE A 135 6.09 1.97 -10.98
C ILE A 135 6.21 3.08 -12.03
N THR A 136 6.92 2.79 -13.13
CA THR A 136 7.24 3.80 -14.18
C THR A 136 6.23 3.83 -15.32
N ASP A 137 5.63 2.69 -15.65
CA ASP A 137 4.66 2.56 -16.75
C ASP A 137 3.23 2.59 -16.22
N ASP A 138 2.46 3.60 -16.62
CA ASP A 138 1.08 3.84 -16.16
C ASP A 138 0.13 2.67 -16.48
N VAL A 139 0.34 1.95 -17.58
CA VAL A 139 -0.49 0.81 -17.99
C VAL A 139 -0.20 -0.39 -17.10
N VAL A 140 1.09 -0.67 -16.85
CA VAL A 140 1.53 -1.71 -15.94
C VAL A 140 1.05 -1.42 -14.52
N GLU A 141 1.21 -0.18 -14.06
CA GLU A 141 0.75 0.27 -12.74
C GLU A 141 -0.76 0.06 -12.56
N THR A 142 -1.56 0.55 -13.51
CA THR A 142 -3.02 0.36 -13.49
C THR A 142 -3.38 -1.12 -13.43
N GLY A 143 -2.70 -1.95 -14.24
CA GLY A 143 -2.88 -3.40 -14.23
C GLY A 143 -2.50 -4.07 -12.91
N ILE A 144 -1.44 -3.60 -12.24
CA ILE A 144 -1.04 -4.07 -10.90
C ILE A 144 -2.10 -3.69 -9.87
N ILE A 145 -2.53 -2.42 -9.84
CA ILE A 145 -3.53 -1.92 -8.89
C ILE A 145 -4.86 -2.66 -9.07
N ASP A 146 -5.27 -2.94 -10.31
CA ASP A 146 -6.48 -3.73 -10.57
C ASP A 146 -6.37 -5.17 -10.07
N LYS A 147 -5.19 -5.80 -10.17
CA LYS A 147 -4.97 -7.10 -9.51
C LYS A 147 -5.02 -6.98 -8.00
N MET A 148 -4.47 -5.89 -7.43
CA MET A 148 -4.50 -5.65 -5.99
C MET A 148 -5.92 -5.53 -5.45
N LYS A 149 -6.85 -4.92 -6.19
CA LYS A 149 -8.28 -4.86 -5.85
C LYS A 149 -8.97 -6.23 -5.81
N ASN A 150 -8.47 -7.20 -6.58
CA ASN A 150 -9.14 -8.48 -6.84
C ASN A 150 -8.46 -9.69 -6.19
N ARG A 151 -7.42 -9.47 -5.38
CA ARG A 151 -6.62 -10.53 -4.74
C ARG A 151 -6.48 -10.25 -3.25
N ASN A 152 -6.19 -11.29 -2.47
CA ASN A 152 -6.04 -11.18 -1.02
C ASN A 152 -4.60 -10.99 -0.56
N ALA A 153 -3.63 -11.28 -1.42
CA ALA A 153 -2.21 -11.15 -1.12
C ALA A 153 -1.37 -11.10 -2.41
N VAL A 154 -0.17 -10.54 -2.29
CA VAL A 154 0.88 -10.56 -3.32
C VAL A 154 2.17 -11.05 -2.68
N THR A 155 2.96 -11.80 -3.44
CA THR A 155 4.35 -12.13 -3.06
C THR A 155 5.28 -11.17 -3.79
N LEU A 156 6.02 -10.38 -3.04
CA LEU A 156 7.11 -9.54 -3.50
C LEU A 156 8.42 -10.35 -3.50
N SER A 157 9.08 -10.42 -4.65
CA SER A 157 10.41 -11.00 -4.82
C SER A 157 11.44 -9.88 -4.85
N VAL A 158 12.36 -9.85 -3.89
CA VAL A 158 13.40 -8.82 -3.78
C VAL A 158 14.78 -9.45 -3.96
N PRO A 159 15.47 -9.22 -5.09
CA PRO A 159 16.86 -9.63 -5.22
C PRO A 159 17.73 -8.73 -4.33
N LEU A 160 18.56 -9.36 -3.49
CA LEU A 160 19.45 -8.65 -2.58
C LEU A 160 20.91 -8.85 -3.01
N THR A 161 21.72 -7.82 -2.80
CA THR A 161 23.14 -7.86 -3.13
C THR A 161 23.84 -8.97 -2.32
N GLY A 162 24.66 -9.78 -2.98
CA GLY A 162 25.36 -10.91 -2.34
C GLY A 162 24.51 -12.15 -2.08
N ARG A 163 23.25 -12.21 -2.56
CA ARG A 163 22.39 -13.40 -2.48
C ARG A 163 21.99 -13.92 -3.85
N ASP A 164 22.16 -15.22 -4.05
CA ASP A 164 21.76 -15.90 -5.29
C ASP A 164 20.24 -15.94 -5.44
N GLN A 165 19.53 -16.28 -4.36
CA GLN A 165 18.07 -16.38 -4.33
C GLN A 165 17.44 -15.06 -3.85
N PRO A 166 16.39 -14.55 -4.53
CA PRO A 166 15.61 -13.43 -4.03
C PRO A 166 14.97 -13.74 -2.67
N LEU A 167 14.80 -12.71 -1.86
CA LEU A 167 13.93 -12.78 -0.70
C LEU A 167 12.48 -12.72 -1.15
N GLU A 168 11.64 -13.62 -0.64
CA GLU A 168 10.21 -13.61 -0.89
C GLU A 168 9.45 -13.08 0.32
N VAL A 169 8.62 -12.07 0.10
CA VAL A 169 7.81 -11.43 1.14
C VAL A 169 6.36 -11.45 0.73
N ARG A 170 5.50 -12.07 1.54
CA ARG A 170 4.06 -12.04 1.32
C ARG A 170 3.44 -10.83 2.01
N LEU A 171 2.72 -10.01 1.24
CA LEU A 171 2.03 -8.82 1.71
C LEU A 171 0.52 -8.99 1.54
N SER A 172 -0.25 -8.51 2.51
CA SER A 172 -1.71 -8.58 2.48
C SER A 172 -2.28 -7.55 1.52
N LEU A 173 -3.31 -7.93 0.76
CA LEU A 173 -4.11 -7.02 -0.04
C LEU A 173 -5.52 -6.86 0.53
N GLN A 174 -5.78 -7.46 1.70
CA GLN A 174 -7.05 -7.30 2.39
C GLN A 174 -7.13 -5.89 2.98
N GLY A 175 -7.94 -5.04 2.36
CA GLY A 175 -8.06 -3.63 2.73
C GLY A 175 -7.79 -2.66 1.60
N VAL A 176 -7.29 -3.14 0.44
CA VAL A 176 -7.00 -2.29 -0.73
C VAL A 176 -8.24 -1.50 -1.18
N LEU A 177 -9.38 -2.18 -1.39
CA LEU A 177 -10.60 -1.50 -1.85
C LEU A 177 -11.07 -0.44 -0.85
N ALA A 178 -11.22 -0.79 0.43
CA ALA A 178 -11.65 0.16 1.46
C ALA A 178 -10.66 1.33 1.63
N SER A 179 -9.36 1.09 1.43
CA SER A 179 -8.35 2.16 1.48
C SER A 179 -8.42 3.08 0.27
N LEU A 180 -8.70 2.56 -0.92
CA LEU A 180 -8.95 3.37 -2.10
C LEU A 180 -10.23 4.21 -1.93
N ASP A 181 -11.29 3.63 -1.37
CA ASP A 181 -12.54 4.34 -1.06
C ASP A 181 -12.31 5.45 -0.03
N PHE A 182 -11.57 5.18 1.05
CA PHE A 182 -11.15 6.20 2.00
C PHE A 182 -10.40 7.34 1.31
N MET A 183 -9.38 7.01 0.51
CA MET A 183 -8.61 8.04 -0.18
C MET A 183 -9.47 8.84 -1.16
N ASP A 184 -10.44 8.24 -1.84
CA ASP A 184 -11.37 8.95 -2.71
C ASP A 184 -12.28 9.92 -1.94
N ILE A 185 -12.84 9.48 -0.81
CA ILE A 185 -13.73 10.28 0.05
C ILE A 185 -13.01 11.51 0.65
N TYR A 186 -11.76 11.32 1.08
CA TYR A 186 -10.99 12.37 1.77
C TYR A 186 -10.07 13.17 0.84
N ALA A 187 -9.84 12.73 -0.40
CA ALA A 187 -9.12 13.48 -1.43
C ALA A 187 -10.01 14.56 -2.06
N ARG A 188 -10.45 15.55 -1.27
CA ARG A 188 -11.02 16.78 -1.86
C ARG A 188 -9.97 17.46 -2.74
N LYS A 189 -10.37 17.82 -3.96
CA LYS A 189 -9.48 18.45 -4.97
C LYS A 189 -9.27 19.93 -4.65
N VAL A 190 -8.16 20.52 -5.11
CA VAL A 190 -7.86 21.96 -4.96
C VAL A 190 -8.98 22.85 -5.53
N ALA A 191 -9.64 22.44 -6.61
CA ALA A 191 -10.76 23.17 -7.20
C ALA A 191 -12.05 23.19 -6.34
N GLU A 192 -12.10 22.41 -5.27
CA GLU A 192 -13.24 22.32 -4.34
C GLU A 192 -13.04 23.16 -3.06
N TYR A 193 -11.95 23.95 -2.99
CA TYR A 193 -11.63 24.87 -1.89
C TYR A 193 -11.83 26.34 -2.25
#